data_AF-A0A920M764-F1
#
_entry.id   AF-A0A920M764-F1
#
_cell.length_a   1.000
_cell.length_b   1.000
_cell.length_c   1.000
_cell.angle_alpha   90.00
_cell.angle_beta   90.00
_cell.angle_gamma   90.00
#
_symmetry.space_group_name_H-M   'P 1'
#
loop_
_entity.id
_entity.type
_entity.pdbx_description
1 polymer ?
#
loop_
_entity_poly.entity_id
_entity_poly.type
_entity_poly.pdbx_seq_one_letter_code
_entity_poly.pdbx_strand_id
1 'polypeptide(L)'
;MELVDLNFARELGYTIKHIAYGEIENSEVTVSAHPTLVSNESILSQVGKEMNALEINCKGIGSTVYYGPGAGPSPTASAVLADLVDVSKGSLACPELNKASNVYSREDKKVFARYFRLLVKDEPGVIAKISSLFAEYNLSIEALIQHEDRNKSGDINQVPVVIVSGPVDDANADKISKSLIDLDQVDQHLKQYRIHSDKK
;
A
#
# COMPACT_ATOMS: atom_id res chain seq x y z
N MET A 1 6.21 -10.24 5.50
CA MET A 1 6.21 -10.34 4.03
C MET A 1 6.92 -11.64 3.71
N GLU A 2 6.26 -12.50 2.96
CA GLU A 2 6.75 -13.81 2.58
C GLU A 2 6.89 -13.89 1.05
N LEU A 3 7.66 -14.86 0.56
CA LEU A 3 7.89 -15.02 -0.88
C LEU A 3 6.58 -15.22 -1.67
N VAL A 4 5.59 -15.87 -1.04
CA VAL A 4 4.28 -16.09 -1.65
C VAL A 4 3.52 -14.76 -1.88
N ASP A 5 3.69 -13.76 -1.01
CA ASP A 5 3.09 -12.43 -1.20
C ASP A 5 3.65 -11.75 -2.47
N LEU A 6 4.97 -11.87 -2.68
CA LEU A 6 5.63 -11.31 -3.85
C LEU A 6 5.21 -12.00 -5.15
N ASN A 7 4.95 -13.31 -5.10
CA ASN A 7 4.51 -14.07 -6.26
C ASN A 7 3.07 -13.74 -6.65
N PHE A 8 2.15 -13.72 -5.69
CA PHE A 8 0.76 -13.33 -5.93
C PHE A 8 0.64 -11.87 -6.35
N ALA A 9 1.38 -10.95 -5.70
CA ALA A 9 1.40 -9.56 -6.12
C ALA A 9 1.85 -9.44 -7.59
N ARG A 10 2.91 -10.17 -7.99
CA ARG A 10 3.40 -10.17 -9.37
C ARG A 10 2.38 -10.70 -10.36
N GLU A 11 1.69 -11.79 -10.03
CA GLU A 11 0.62 -12.37 -10.85
C GLU A 11 -0.57 -11.42 -11.04
N LEU A 12 -0.92 -10.68 -9.98
CA LEU A 12 -1.94 -9.64 -10.02
C LEU A 12 -1.47 -8.35 -10.71
N GLY A 13 -0.21 -8.27 -11.18
CA GLY A 13 0.32 -7.08 -11.86
C GLY A 13 0.84 -5.99 -10.93
N TYR A 14 1.18 -6.32 -9.69
CA TYR A 14 1.69 -5.40 -8.67
C TYR A 14 3.12 -5.74 -8.21
N THR A 15 3.77 -4.74 -7.63
CA THR A 15 5.00 -4.87 -6.86
C THR A 15 4.76 -4.31 -5.46
N ILE A 16 5.21 -5.02 -4.42
CA ILE A 16 5.12 -4.51 -3.04
C ILE A 16 6.26 -3.51 -2.79
N LYS A 17 5.90 -2.29 -2.40
CA LYS A 17 6.82 -1.20 -2.03
C LYS A 17 6.49 -0.68 -0.64
N HIS A 18 7.48 -0.12 0.05
CA HIS A 18 7.23 0.64 1.27
C HIS A 18 6.95 2.10 0.89
N ILE A 19 5.68 2.51 0.93
CA ILE A 19 5.24 3.83 0.47
C ILE A 19 4.97 4.71 1.68
N ALA A 20 5.63 5.86 1.72
CA ALA A 20 5.21 6.99 2.54
C ALA A 20 4.22 7.81 1.72
N TYR A 21 3.00 7.96 2.23
CA TYR A 21 1.92 8.69 1.60
C TYR A 21 1.62 9.97 2.39
N GLY A 22 1.25 11.04 1.69
CA GLY A 22 0.85 12.29 2.30
C GLY A 22 -0.14 13.01 1.40
N GLU A 23 -1.21 13.53 2.00
CA GLU A 23 -2.25 14.26 1.30
C GLU A 23 -2.71 15.47 2.10
N ILE A 24 -3.03 16.55 1.39
CA ILE A 24 -3.62 17.75 1.96
C ILE A 24 -4.99 17.95 1.30
N GLU A 25 -6.05 17.84 2.08
CA GLU A 25 -7.43 18.01 1.63
C GLU A 25 -8.19 18.87 2.64
N ASN A 26 -8.82 19.96 2.21
CA ASN A 26 -9.58 20.87 3.10
C ASN A 26 -8.78 21.40 4.32
N SER A 27 -7.47 21.63 4.17
CA SER A 27 -6.54 21.99 5.25
C SER A 27 -6.32 20.88 6.29
N GLU A 28 -6.80 19.66 6.05
CA GLU A 28 -6.38 18.49 6.82
C GLU A 28 -5.20 17.81 6.13
N VAL A 29 -4.19 17.50 6.92
CA VAL A 29 -3.00 16.77 6.47
C VAL A 29 -3.08 15.35 6.99
N THR A 30 -3.05 14.38 6.08
CA THR A 30 -2.93 12.97 6.42
C THR A 30 -1.59 12.44 5.92
N VAL A 31 -0.93 11.60 6.72
CA VAL A 31 0.34 10.96 6.37
C VAL A 31 0.38 9.54 6.90
N SER A 32 1.05 8.66 6.17
CA SER A 32 1.22 7.27 6.56
C SER A 32 2.40 6.62 5.89
N ALA A 33 2.82 5.46 6.41
CA ALA A 33 3.89 4.68 5.83
C ALA A 33 3.62 3.19 6.02
N HIS A 34 3.37 2.49 4.91
CA HIS A 34 3.01 1.08 4.91
C HIS A 34 3.63 0.33 3.73
N PRO A 35 3.86 -1.00 3.87
CA PRO A 35 3.99 -1.88 2.73
C PRO A 35 2.69 -1.88 1.91
N THR A 36 2.81 -1.54 0.64
CA THR A 36 1.70 -1.24 -0.25
C THR A 36 1.97 -1.88 -1.61
N LEU A 37 0.96 -2.51 -2.20
CA LEU A 37 1.03 -2.98 -3.58
C LEU A 37 0.91 -1.77 -4.51
N VAL A 38 1.84 -1.67 -5.44
CA VAL A 38 1.89 -0.61 -6.44
C VAL A 38 1.80 -1.26 -7.81
N SER A 39 0.94 -0.75 -8.69
CA SER A 39 0.81 -1.28 -10.06
C SER A 39 2.16 -1.30 -10.75
N ASN A 40 2.48 -2.38 -11.48
CA ASN A 40 3.71 -2.47 -12.27
C ASN A 40 3.77 -1.44 -13.40
N GLU A 41 2.63 -0.81 -13.75
CA GLU A 41 2.56 0.30 -14.71
C GLU A 41 3.02 1.63 -14.09
N SER A 42 3.01 1.74 -12.75
CA SER A 42 3.43 2.94 -12.03
C SER A 42 4.95 3.09 -12.03
N ILE A 43 5.46 4.32 -12.15
CA ILE A 43 6.89 4.62 -12.03
C ILE A 43 7.41 4.20 -10.64
N LEU A 44 6.59 4.37 -9.59
CA LEU A 44 6.95 4.01 -8.21
C LEU A 44 7.27 2.52 -8.06
N SER A 45 6.66 1.65 -8.88
CA SER A 45 6.94 0.20 -8.85
C SER A 45 8.34 -0.16 -9.36
N GLN A 46 8.92 0.67 -10.23
CA GLN A 46 10.19 0.42 -10.90
C GLN A 46 11.40 0.91 -10.07
N VAL A 47 11.14 1.70 -9.02
CA VAL A 47 12.17 2.22 -8.10
C VAL A 47 12.77 1.07 -7.30
N GLY A 48 14.08 0.86 -7.42
CA GLY A 48 14.76 -0.24 -6.76
C GLY A 48 16.13 0.15 -6.19
N LYS A 49 16.67 -0.74 -5.36
CA LYS A 49 17.96 -0.58 -4.68
C LYS A 49 17.98 0.69 -3.81
N GLU A 50 19.04 1.49 -3.86
CA GLU A 50 19.23 2.73 -3.11
C GLU A 50 18.51 3.97 -3.68
N MET A 51 17.70 3.77 -4.73
CA MET A 51 16.96 4.86 -5.37
C MET A 51 15.66 5.15 -4.63
N ASN A 52 15.32 6.43 -4.55
CA ASN A 52 14.04 6.91 -4.06
C ASN A 52 13.27 7.59 -5.20
N ALA A 53 11.95 7.60 -5.09
CA ALA A 53 11.09 8.46 -5.88
C ALA A 53 10.10 9.20 -4.99
N LEU A 54 9.78 10.43 -5.37
CA LEU A 54 8.71 11.24 -4.81
C LEU A 54 7.76 11.59 -5.95
N GLU A 55 6.54 11.10 -5.86
CA GLU A 55 5.44 11.54 -6.72
C GLU A 55 4.66 12.65 -6.02
N ILE A 56 4.45 13.77 -6.72
CA ILE A 56 3.64 14.89 -6.25
C ILE A 56 2.52 15.10 -7.24
N ASN A 57 1.29 14.92 -6.76
CA ASN A 57 0.07 15.21 -7.51
C ASN A 57 -0.48 16.58 -7.10
N CYS A 58 -0.61 17.49 -8.06
CA CYS A 58 -1.12 18.83 -7.82
C CYS A 58 -2.23 19.19 -8.82
N LYS A 59 -3.28 19.84 -8.31
CA LYS A 59 -4.34 20.39 -9.16
C LYS A 59 -3.75 21.39 -10.16
N GLY A 60 -3.97 21.15 -11.46
CA GLY A 60 -3.52 22.00 -12.56
C GLY A 60 -2.21 21.55 -13.22
N ILE A 61 -1.27 20.96 -12.47
CA ILE A 61 -0.01 20.42 -13.02
C ILE A 61 -0.14 18.92 -13.31
N GLY A 62 -0.95 18.20 -12.53
CA GLY A 62 -1.03 16.74 -12.57
C GLY A 62 0.06 16.10 -11.72
N SER A 63 0.51 14.92 -12.12
CA SER A 63 1.56 14.17 -11.42
C SER A 63 2.95 14.55 -11.93
N THR A 64 3.87 14.78 -11.00
CA THR A 64 5.31 14.95 -11.25
C THR A 64 6.10 13.99 -10.40
N VAL A 65 7.11 13.35 -10.98
CA VAL A 65 7.94 12.36 -10.28
C VAL A 65 9.38 12.85 -10.22
N TYR A 66 9.94 12.90 -9.01
CA TYR A 66 11.34 13.17 -8.74
C TYR A 66 12.01 11.86 -8.38
N TYR A 67 13.03 11.47 -9.15
CA TYR A 67 13.72 10.19 -8.99
C TYR A 67 15.22 10.40 -8.85
N GLY A 68 15.85 9.72 -7.89
CA GLY A 68 17.27 9.85 -7.64
C GLY A 68 17.77 8.99 -6.48
N PRO A 69 19.08 8.95 -6.26
CA PRO A 69 19.65 8.24 -5.11
C PRO A 69 19.19 8.92 -3.81
N GLY A 70 18.54 8.15 -2.94
CA GLY A 70 17.99 8.66 -1.68
C GLY A 70 18.95 8.61 -0.50
N ALA A 71 20.03 7.85 -0.65
CA ALA A 71 21.05 7.65 0.37
C ALA A 71 22.43 7.51 -0.26
N GLY A 72 23.46 7.73 0.55
CA GLY A 72 24.86 7.54 0.17
C GLY A 72 25.69 8.80 0.39
N PRO A 73 27.02 8.67 0.58
CA PRO A 73 27.88 9.80 0.94
C PRO A 73 27.83 10.95 -0.06
N SER A 74 27.92 10.64 -1.36
CA SER A 74 27.95 11.67 -2.42
C SER A 74 26.58 12.35 -2.64
N PRO A 75 25.44 11.63 -2.76
CA PRO A 75 24.12 12.27 -2.84
C PRO A 75 23.82 13.16 -1.64
N THR A 76 24.11 12.69 -0.43
CA THR A 76 23.87 13.48 0.80
C THR A 76 24.79 14.69 0.87
N ALA A 77 26.08 14.56 0.55
CA ALA A 77 27.00 15.69 0.50
C ALA A 77 26.58 16.75 -0.54
N SER A 78 26.04 16.32 -1.69
CA SER A 78 25.53 17.22 -2.71
C SER A 78 24.37 18.07 -2.21
N ALA A 79 23.43 17.49 -1.44
CA ALA A 79 22.32 18.22 -0.85
C ALA A 79 22.82 19.28 0.16
N VAL A 80 23.75 18.89 1.05
CA VAL A 80 24.35 19.81 2.03
C VAL A 80 25.10 20.97 1.34
N LEU A 81 25.86 20.68 0.27
CA LEU A 81 26.58 21.71 -0.48
C LEU A 81 25.63 22.68 -1.19
N ALA A 82 24.51 22.19 -1.74
CA ALA A 82 23.49 23.04 -2.35
C ALA A 82 22.92 24.04 -1.32
N ASP A 83 22.54 23.55 -0.13
CA ASP A 83 22.02 24.40 0.95
C ASP A 83 23.06 25.46 1.38
N LEU A 84 24.34 25.09 1.51
CA LEU A 84 25.41 26.03 1.85
C LEU A 84 25.60 27.13 0.79
N VAL A 85 25.50 26.77 -0.50
CA VAL A 85 25.56 27.74 -1.59
C VAL A 85 24.36 28.69 -1.54
N ASP A 86 23.15 28.17 -1.30
CA ASP A 86 21.94 28.98 -1.21
C ASP A 86 21.97 29.95 -0.02
N VAL A 87 22.47 29.49 1.14
CA VAL A 87 22.73 30.35 2.31
C VAL A 87 23.75 31.43 1.96
N SER A 88 24.86 31.09 1.30
CA SER A 88 25.92 32.06 0.97
C SER A 88 25.46 33.17 0.01
N LYS A 89 24.49 32.87 -0.85
CA LYS A 89 23.88 33.83 -1.80
C LYS A 89 22.73 34.63 -1.17
N GLY A 90 22.39 34.40 0.10
CA GLY A 90 21.19 34.94 0.72
C GLY A 90 19.90 34.52 0.01
N SER A 91 19.96 33.42 -0.76
CA SER A 91 18.87 32.91 -1.60
C SER A 91 18.08 31.80 -0.90
N LEU A 92 18.51 31.39 0.30
CA LEU A 92 17.69 30.54 1.16
C LEU A 92 16.45 31.35 1.55
N ALA A 93 15.40 31.25 0.73
CA ALA A 93 14.08 31.67 1.11
C ALA A 93 13.69 30.76 2.26
N CYS A 94 13.90 31.21 3.50
CA CYS A 94 13.06 30.73 4.59
C CYS A 94 11.64 31.03 4.10
N PRO A 95 10.82 30.02 3.81
CA PRO A 95 9.41 30.28 3.65
C PRO A 95 9.04 31.07 4.89
N GLU A 96 8.45 32.25 4.74
CA GLU A 96 7.71 32.78 5.87
C GLU A 96 6.85 31.60 6.32
N LEU A 97 7.01 31.19 7.58
CA LEU A 97 6.08 30.28 8.24
C LEU A 97 4.76 31.06 8.37
N ASN A 98 4.18 31.42 7.23
CA ASN A 98 2.78 31.65 7.07
C ASN A 98 2.18 30.47 7.79
N LYS A 99 1.45 30.77 8.86
CA LYS A 99 0.67 29.80 9.62
C LYS A 99 -0.34 29.22 8.66
N ALA A 100 0.10 28.32 7.79
CA ALA A 100 -0.78 27.42 7.08
C ALA A 100 -1.59 26.78 8.19
N SER A 101 -2.89 27.06 8.21
CA SER A 101 -3.84 26.56 9.21
C SER A 101 -4.12 25.08 8.98
N ASN A 102 -3.11 24.34 8.51
CA ASN A 102 -3.18 22.94 8.22
C ASN A 102 -3.22 22.21 9.56
N VAL A 103 -4.27 21.42 9.74
CA VAL A 103 -4.45 20.60 10.92
C VAL A 103 -4.03 19.18 10.57
N TYR A 104 -3.12 18.63 11.36
CA TYR A 104 -2.80 17.22 11.25
C TYR A 104 -4.03 16.39 11.64
N SER A 105 -4.48 15.54 10.72
CA SER A 105 -5.60 14.63 10.92
C SER A 105 -5.08 13.21 10.86
N ARG A 106 -5.59 12.36 11.75
CA ARG A 106 -5.22 10.94 11.73
C ARG A 106 -5.85 10.29 10.50
N GLU A 107 -5.10 9.44 9.82
CA GLU A 107 -5.48 8.83 8.54
C GLU A 107 -6.71 7.88 8.63
N ASP A 108 -7.26 7.63 9.82
CA ASP A 108 -8.29 6.63 10.11
C ASP A 108 -9.54 6.65 9.19
N LYS A 109 -9.76 7.72 8.40
CA LYS A 109 -10.89 7.84 7.46
C LYS A 109 -10.53 7.67 5.97
N LYS A 110 -9.25 7.65 5.59
CA LYS A 110 -8.87 7.45 4.19
C LYS A 110 -9.08 5.99 3.80
N VAL A 111 -9.60 5.82 2.59
CA VAL A 111 -9.95 4.52 2.04
C VAL A 111 -8.89 4.10 1.02
N PHE A 112 -8.48 2.84 1.10
CA PHE A 112 -7.55 2.24 0.15
C PHE A 112 -8.08 0.88 -0.27
N ALA A 113 -7.89 0.52 -1.53
CA ALA A 113 -8.11 -0.86 -1.96
C ALA A 113 -7.18 -1.80 -1.15
N ARG A 114 -7.62 -3.03 -0.92
CA ARG A 114 -6.91 -3.96 -0.05
C ARG A 114 -6.59 -5.25 -0.78
N TYR A 115 -5.43 -5.78 -0.44
CA TYR A 115 -5.05 -7.15 -0.71
C TYR A 115 -5.17 -7.92 0.60
N PHE A 116 -5.87 -9.05 0.58
CA PHE A 116 -5.94 -10.01 1.68
C PHE A 116 -5.38 -11.35 1.20
N ARG A 117 -4.52 -11.96 2.00
CA ARG A 117 -4.07 -13.34 1.80
C ARG A 117 -4.46 -14.18 3.01
N LEU A 118 -5.16 -15.25 2.71
CA LEU A 118 -5.71 -16.22 3.64
C LEU A 118 -5.13 -17.59 3.34
N LEU A 119 -4.93 -18.41 4.37
CA LEU A 119 -4.83 -19.85 4.21
C LEU A 119 -6.18 -20.43 4.64
N VAL A 120 -6.83 -21.16 3.76
CA VAL A 120 -8.19 -21.67 4.01
C VAL A 120 -8.25 -23.16 3.78
N LYS A 121 -9.15 -23.86 4.47
CA LYS A 121 -9.40 -25.29 4.23
C LYS A 121 -9.93 -25.50 2.81
N ASP A 122 -9.42 -26.53 2.15
CA ASP A 122 -9.85 -26.93 0.80
C ASP A 122 -11.16 -27.72 0.87
N GLU A 123 -12.26 -27.01 1.19
CA GLU A 123 -13.59 -27.56 1.37
C GLU A 123 -14.64 -26.76 0.57
N PRO A 124 -15.65 -27.41 -0.01
CA PRO A 124 -16.72 -26.71 -0.71
C PRO A 124 -17.45 -25.69 0.18
N GLY A 125 -17.72 -24.51 -0.38
CA GLY A 125 -18.48 -23.45 0.30
C GLY A 125 -17.64 -22.45 1.11
N VAL A 126 -16.35 -22.68 1.31
CA VAL A 126 -15.45 -21.73 2.01
C VAL A 126 -15.40 -20.37 1.29
N ILE A 127 -15.18 -20.38 -0.03
CA ILE A 127 -15.18 -19.14 -0.84
C ILE A 127 -16.53 -18.41 -0.80
N ALA A 128 -17.64 -19.16 -0.72
CA ALA A 128 -18.98 -18.57 -0.62
C ALA A 128 -19.14 -17.84 0.71
N LYS A 129 -18.71 -18.44 1.84
CA LYS A 129 -18.73 -17.79 3.16
C LYS A 129 -17.88 -16.52 3.18
N ILE A 130 -16.67 -16.59 2.62
CA ILE A 130 -15.78 -15.43 2.53
C ILE A 130 -16.45 -14.32 1.69
N SER A 131 -16.98 -14.65 0.52
CA SER A 131 -17.67 -13.69 -0.34
C SER A 131 -18.89 -13.06 0.36
N SER A 132 -19.67 -13.86 1.10
CA SER A 132 -20.80 -13.37 1.90
C SER A 132 -20.35 -12.39 2.97
N LEU A 133 -19.24 -12.66 3.67
CA LEU A 133 -18.69 -11.74 4.66
C LEU A 133 -18.31 -10.39 4.03
N PHE A 134 -17.60 -10.39 2.90
CA PHE A 134 -17.28 -9.15 2.19
C PHE A 134 -18.55 -8.37 1.78
N ALA A 135 -19.61 -9.08 1.36
CA ALA A 135 -20.89 -8.46 1.04
C ALA A 135 -21.59 -7.85 2.26
N GLU A 136 -21.51 -8.46 3.45
CA GLU A 136 -22.04 -7.89 4.70
C GLU A 136 -21.40 -6.56 5.08
N TYR A 137 -20.10 -6.40 4.77
CA TYR A 137 -19.38 -5.14 4.92
C TYR A 137 -19.55 -4.18 3.73
N ASN A 138 -20.40 -4.52 2.75
CA ASN A 138 -20.62 -3.76 1.52
C ASN A 138 -19.31 -3.47 0.75
N LEU A 139 -18.41 -4.46 0.73
CA LEU A 139 -17.10 -4.35 0.10
C LEU A 139 -17.02 -5.21 -1.16
N SER A 140 -16.69 -4.61 -2.29
CA SER A 140 -16.53 -5.33 -3.56
C SER A 140 -15.26 -6.16 -3.58
N ILE A 141 -15.33 -7.34 -4.20
CA ILE A 141 -14.16 -8.16 -4.55
C ILE A 141 -13.83 -7.89 -6.02
N GLU A 142 -12.65 -7.34 -6.28
CA GLU A 142 -12.15 -7.02 -7.63
C GLU A 142 -11.42 -8.20 -8.26
N ALA A 143 -10.70 -8.98 -7.45
CA ALA A 143 -10.06 -10.22 -7.88
C ALA A 143 -10.05 -11.24 -6.74
N LEU A 144 -10.18 -12.51 -7.09
CA LEU A 144 -10.00 -13.64 -6.19
C LEU A 144 -9.17 -14.69 -6.91
N ILE A 145 -8.04 -15.08 -6.31
CA ILE A 145 -7.14 -16.11 -6.83
C ILE A 145 -7.00 -17.20 -5.77
N GLN A 146 -7.19 -18.45 -6.19
CA GLN A 146 -6.87 -19.64 -5.41
C GLN A 146 -5.94 -20.50 -6.25
N HIS A 147 -4.76 -20.80 -5.72
CA HIS A 147 -3.88 -21.79 -6.34
C HIS A 147 -4.00 -23.11 -5.62
N GLU A 148 -4.15 -24.18 -6.40
CA GLU A 148 -3.95 -25.53 -5.89
C GLU A 148 -2.46 -25.74 -5.62
N ASP A 149 -2.11 -26.16 -4.41
CA ASP A 149 -0.74 -26.49 -4.09
C ASP A 149 -0.37 -27.82 -4.78
N ARG A 150 0.25 -27.74 -5.97
CA ARG A 150 0.61 -28.92 -6.78
C ARG A 150 1.70 -29.76 -6.13
N ASN A 151 2.39 -29.24 -5.11
CA ASN A 151 3.39 -29.96 -4.33
C ASN A 151 2.77 -30.64 -3.10
N LYS A 152 1.79 -31.52 -3.31
CA LYS A 152 1.26 -32.38 -2.24
C LYS A 152 2.31 -33.41 -1.83
N SER A 153 3.20 -33.03 -0.91
CA SER A 153 4.00 -33.94 -0.09
C SER A 153 3.69 -33.68 1.37
N GLY A 154 2.48 -34.09 1.81
CA GLY A 154 2.05 -34.04 3.20
C GLY A 154 0.65 -33.45 3.41
N ASP A 155 -0.01 -33.90 4.47
CA ASP A 155 -1.40 -33.72 4.95
C ASP A 155 -1.95 -32.27 5.12
N ILE A 156 -1.53 -31.28 4.33
CA ILE A 156 -2.02 -29.92 4.48
C ILE A 156 -3.26 -29.72 3.60
N ASN A 157 -4.46 -29.89 4.18
CA ASN A 157 -5.74 -29.61 3.53
C ASN A 157 -6.06 -28.10 3.44
N GLN A 158 -5.02 -27.26 3.28
CA GLN A 158 -5.13 -25.81 3.24
C GLN A 158 -4.58 -25.27 1.93
N VAL A 159 -5.26 -24.28 1.37
CA VAL A 159 -4.91 -23.61 0.13
C VAL A 159 -4.81 -22.10 0.35
N PRO A 160 -3.82 -21.43 -0.25
CA PRO A 160 -3.74 -19.98 -0.21
C PRO A 160 -4.81 -19.36 -1.11
N VAL A 161 -5.58 -18.45 -0.53
CA VAL A 161 -6.58 -17.63 -1.22
C VAL A 161 -6.18 -16.17 -1.08
N VAL A 162 -6.15 -15.49 -2.21
CA VAL A 162 -5.86 -14.06 -2.31
C VAL A 162 -7.09 -13.33 -2.81
N ILE A 163 -7.40 -12.22 -2.16
CA ILE A 163 -8.56 -11.39 -2.46
C ILE A 163 -8.08 -9.95 -2.60
N VAL A 164 -8.41 -9.34 -3.74
CA VAL A 164 -8.29 -7.90 -3.93
C VAL A 164 -9.67 -7.30 -3.76
N SER A 165 -9.81 -6.33 -2.86
CA SER A 165 -11.06 -5.65 -2.58
C SER A 165 -11.03 -4.21 -3.04
N GLY A 166 -12.23 -3.63 -3.18
CA GLY A 166 -12.40 -2.19 -3.35
C GLY A 166 -11.93 -1.37 -2.13
N PRO A 167 -12.03 -0.03 -2.20
CA PRO A 167 -11.53 0.85 -1.18
C PRO A 167 -12.25 0.72 0.16
N VAL A 168 -11.47 0.62 1.25
CA VAL A 168 -11.97 0.57 2.62
C VAL A 168 -10.98 1.24 3.59
N ASP A 169 -11.49 1.87 4.63
CA ASP A 169 -10.69 2.46 5.71
C ASP A 169 -10.00 1.38 6.56
N ASP A 170 -8.94 1.75 7.29
CA ASP A 170 -8.18 0.78 8.09
C ASP A 170 -9.04 0.14 9.19
N ALA A 171 -9.93 0.90 9.83
CA ALA A 171 -10.72 0.38 10.94
C ALA A 171 -11.68 -0.73 10.47
N ASN A 172 -12.29 -0.58 9.30
CA ASN A 172 -13.14 -1.60 8.71
C ASN A 172 -12.33 -2.75 8.09
N ALA A 173 -11.16 -2.48 7.48
CA ALA A 173 -10.25 -3.55 7.01
C ALA A 173 -9.80 -4.47 8.17
N ASP A 174 -9.52 -3.90 9.35
CA ASP A 174 -9.16 -4.64 10.54
C ASP A 174 -10.33 -5.45 11.10
N LYS A 175 -11.56 -4.92 11.05
CA LYS A 175 -12.77 -5.68 11.43
C LYS A 175 -13.00 -6.87 10.50
N ILE A 176 -12.91 -6.65 9.18
CA ILE A 176 -13.04 -7.71 8.18
C ILE A 176 -11.98 -8.78 8.43
N SER A 177 -10.73 -8.39 8.67
CA SER A 177 -9.64 -9.32 8.98
C SER A 177 -9.94 -10.17 10.21
N LYS A 178 -10.48 -9.58 11.29
CA LYS A 178 -10.89 -10.32 12.48
C LYS A 178 -12.04 -11.29 12.18
N SER A 179 -13.09 -10.82 11.51
CA SER A 179 -14.22 -11.67 11.13
C SER A 179 -13.83 -12.82 10.20
N LEU A 180 -12.82 -12.63 9.34
CA LEU A 180 -12.27 -13.70 8.51
C LEU A 180 -11.53 -14.74 9.36
N ILE A 181 -10.73 -14.31 10.33
CA ILE A 181 -9.99 -15.21 11.25
C ILE A 181 -10.95 -15.98 12.16
N ASP A 182 -12.11 -15.42 12.49
CA ASP A 182 -13.14 -16.07 13.30
C ASP A 182 -13.85 -17.23 12.57
N LEU A 183 -13.65 -17.38 11.25
CA LEU A 183 -14.18 -18.53 10.50
C LEU A 183 -13.34 -19.78 10.78
N ASP A 184 -13.98 -20.87 11.19
CA ASP A 184 -13.33 -22.17 11.45
C ASP A 184 -12.51 -22.75 10.28
N GLN A 185 -12.75 -22.23 9.07
CA GLN A 185 -12.09 -22.68 7.84
C GLN A 185 -10.87 -21.84 7.48
N VAL A 186 -10.59 -20.75 8.18
CA VAL A 186 -9.50 -19.81 7.87
C VAL A 186 -8.42 -19.93 8.95
N ASP A 187 -7.16 -19.92 8.53
CA ASP A 187 -6.02 -19.90 9.43
C ASP A 187 -5.83 -18.52 10.09
N GLN A 188 -5.23 -18.49 11.29
CA GLN A 188 -5.00 -17.26 12.03
C GLN A 188 -3.98 -16.32 11.35
N HIS A 189 -3.15 -16.82 10.44
CA HIS A 189 -2.10 -16.03 9.78
C HIS A 189 -2.59 -15.32 8.51
N LEU A 190 -3.56 -14.42 8.68
CA LEU A 190 -4.00 -13.51 7.64
C LEU A 190 -2.94 -12.43 7.37
N LYS A 191 -2.66 -12.14 6.09
CA LYS A 191 -1.89 -10.95 5.69
C LYS A 191 -2.80 -9.97 4.96
N GLN A 192 -2.61 -8.69 5.26
CA GLN A 192 -3.26 -7.60 4.53
C GLN A 192 -2.23 -6.56 4.09
N TYR A 193 -2.44 -5.99 2.91
CA TYR A 193 -1.66 -4.91 2.36
C TYR A 193 -2.60 -3.87 1.73
N ARG A 194 -2.23 -2.59 1.81
CA ARG A 194 -2.90 -1.54 1.02
C ARG A 194 -2.51 -1.69 -0.45
N ILE A 195 -3.36 -1.21 -1.35
CA ILE A 195 -3.05 -1.08 -2.77
C ILE A 195 -3.06 0.41 -3.10
N HIS A 196 -1.94 0.90 -3.63
CA HIS A 196 -1.84 2.24 -4.17
C HIS A 196 -2.46 2.25 -5.57
N SER A 197 -3.40 3.16 -5.78
CA SER A 197 -4.04 3.37 -7.07
C SER A 197 -3.62 4.75 -7.59
N ASP A 198 -3.01 4.76 -8.77
CA ASP A 198 -2.70 5.98 -9.51
C ASP A 198 -3.96 6.60 -10.15
N LYS A 199 -5.12 5.92 -10.03
CA LYS A 199 -6.37 6.35 -10.68
C LYS A 199 -7.00 7.54 -9.95
N LYS A 200 -7.13 8.62 -10.71
CA LYS A 200 -7.95 9.82 -10.46
C LYS A 200 -9.41 9.50 -10.22
#